data_AF-A0A2N2H8X4-F1
#
_entry.id   AF-A0A2N2H8X4-F1
#
_cell.length_a   1.000
_cell.length_b   1.000
_cell.length_c   1.000
_cell.angle_alpha   90.00
_cell.angle_beta   90.00
_cell.angle_gamma   90.00
#
_symmetry.space_group_name_H-M   'P 1'
#
loop_
_entity.id
_entity.type
_entity.pdbx_description
1 polymer ?
#
loop_
_entity_poly.entity_id
_entity_poly.type
_entity_poly.pdbx_seq_one_letter_code
_entity_poly.pdbx_strand_id
1 'polypeptide(L)'
;MKNRFIRMFPATRRKVFSSPVVAALLWVFLILMLPTQGFALQVHAEPEGLYSHQIGHIFFIISMAVFIFWLQKTRFAEKRGWRYIQVSCVIFILWNLGAMAGHMMESRLTEDAFVRISSGRALVLEKTVAPYLFYFLKLDHLFAVPAMVFFLLGVNRLRKADEGRS
;
A
#
# COMPACT_ATOMS: atom_id res chain seq x y z
N MET A 1 49.19 3.76 55.52
CA MET A 1 48.85 2.35 55.77
C MET A 1 47.38 2.09 55.43
N LYS A 2 47.15 1.22 54.44
CA LYS A 2 46.05 0.24 54.26
C LYS A 2 44.59 0.72 54.12
N ASN A 3 44.18 0.80 52.85
CA ASN A 3 43.00 0.23 52.19
C ASN A 3 41.81 -0.26 53.04
N ARG A 4 40.60 0.19 52.67
CA ARG A 4 39.35 -0.55 52.94
C ARG A 4 38.38 -0.52 51.74
N PHE A 5 38.50 -1.57 50.92
CA PHE A 5 37.46 -2.32 50.22
C PHE A 5 36.25 -1.57 49.62
N ILE A 6 36.34 -1.30 48.32
CA ILE A 6 35.19 -1.20 47.42
C ILE A 6 34.69 -2.63 47.17
N ARG A 7 33.48 -2.97 47.61
CA ARG A 7 32.85 -4.25 47.26
C ARG A 7 32.38 -4.19 45.81
N MET A 8 33.14 -4.86 44.95
CA MET A 8 32.81 -5.14 43.56
C MET A 8 31.63 -6.13 43.53
N PHE A 9 30.46 -5.70 43.02
CA PHE A 9 29.38 -6.64 42.69
C PHE A 9 29.86 -7.55 41.54
N PRO A 10 29.72 -8.88 41.63
CA PRO A 10 30.02 -9.74 40.48
C PRO A 10 28.92 -9.54 39.43
N ALA A 11 29.31 -9.05 38.26
CA ALA A 11 28.46 -9.12 37.08
C ALA A 11 28.35 -10.59 36.64
N THR A 12 27.38 -11.32 37.18
CA THR A 12 26.97 -12.62 36.62
C THR A 12 26.36 -12.38 35.26
N ARG A 13 27.20 -12.40 34.21
CA ARG A 13 26.78 -12.46 32.82
C ARG A 13 26.15 -13.84 32.59
N ARG A 14 24.86 -14.01 32.94
CA ARG A 14 24.12 -15.22 32.62
C ARG A 14 24.19 -15.40 31.10
N LYS A 15 24.87 -16.46 30.64
CA LYS A 15 24.80 -16.92 29.25
C LYS A 15 23.40 -17.49 29.02
N VAL A 16 22.42 -16.61 28.84
CA VAL A 16 21.03 -17.01 28.48
C VAL A 16 21.01 -17.70 27.10
N PHE A 17 22.07 -17.52 26.30
CA PHE A 17 22.15 -17.98 24.92
C PHE A 17 22.83 -19.34 24.67
N SER A 18 23.27 -20.09 25.70
CA SER A 18 23.93 -21.39 25.50
C SER A 18 23.08 -22.60 25.94
N SER A 19 21.79 -22.39 26.25
CA SER A 19 20.92 -23.51 26.58
C SER A 19 20.53 -24.27 25.31
N PRO A 20 20.79 -25.59 25.22
CA PRO A 20 20.36 -26.38 24.07
C PRO A 20 18.83 -26.33 23.89
N VAL A 21 18.08 -26.07 24.97
CA VAL A 21 16.63 -25.88 24.95
C VAL A 21 16.25 -24.58 24.25
N VAL A 22 16.94 -23.47 24.54
CA VAL A 22 16.67 -22.18 23.88
C VAL A 22 17.02 -22.27 22.40
N ALA A 23 18.14 -22.91 22.07
CA ALA A 23 18.52 -23.16 20.68
C ALA A 23 17.48 -24.04 19.96
N ALA A 24 17.02 -25.14 20.58
CA ALA A 24 16.00 -26.01 20.00
C ALA A 24 14.66 -25.29 19.78
N LEU A 25 14.22 -24.47 20.73
CA LEU A 25 13.00 -23.67 20.58
C LEU A 25 13.13 -22.62 19.46
N LEU A 26 14.31 -21.99 19.33
CA LEU A 26 14.61 -21.08 18.22
C LEU A 26 14.59 -21.82 16.87
N TRP A 27 15.18 -23.01 16.79
CA TRP A 27 15.15 -23.84 15.58
C TRP A 27 13.74 -24.25 15.19
N VAL A 28 12.91 -24.68 16.15
CA VAL A 28 11.49 -25.00 15.91
C VAL A 28 10.74 -23.76 15.42
N PHE A 29 10.94 -22.61 16.07
CA PHE A 29 10.32 -21.34 15.65
C PHE A 29 10.73 -20.95 14.22
N LEU A 30 12.00 -21.09 13.86
CA LEU A 30 12.50 -20.82 12.51
C LEU A 30 11.93 -21.79 11.46
N ILE A 31 11.76 -23.07 11.81
CA ILE A 31 11.12 -24.07 10.93
C ILE A 31 9.65 -23.73 10.71
N LEU A 32 8.93 -23.29 11.74
CA LEU A 32 7.53 -22.85 11.63
C LEU A 32 7.37 -21.56 10.80
N MET A 33 8.43 -20.77 10.66
CA MET A 33 8.48 -19.57 9.82
C MET A 33 8.94 -19.87 8.38
N LEU A 34 9.27 -21.13 8.05
CA LEU A 34 9.55 -21.50 6.66
C LEU A 34 8.28 -21.29 5.84
N PRO A 35 8.36 -20.56 4.72
CA PRO A 35 7.20 -20.30 3.89
C PRO A 35 6.72 -21.61 3.26
N THR A 36 5.67 -22.20 3.82
CA THR A 36 4.91 -23.27 3.16
C THR A 36 3.96 -22.65 2.13
N GLN A 37 3.53 -23.40 1.11
CA GLN A 37 2.43 -22.97 0.24
C GLN A 37 1.19 -22.68 1.10
N GLY A 38 0.95 -21.41 1.38
CA GLY A 38 -0.27 -20.96 2.04
C GLY A 38 -1.42 -21.07 1.05
N PHE A 39 -2.27 -22.09 1.21
CA PHE A 39 -3.58 -22.16 0.56
C PHE A 39 -4.55 -21.06 1.04
N ALA A 40 -4.06 -20.03 1.74
CA ALA A 40 -4.79 -18.86 2.18
C ALA A 40 -4.89 -17.76 1.09
N LEU A 41 -4.19 -17.91 -0.04
CA LEU A 41 -4.47 -17.11 -1.22
C LEU A 41 -5.69 -17.72 -1.90
N GLN A 42 -6.90 -17.24 -1.56
CA GLN A 42 -8.06 -17.42 -2.41
C GLN A 42 -7.81 -16.62 -3.69
N VAL A 43 -7.15 -17.26 -4.65
CA VAL A 43 -7.04 -16.75 -6.01
C VAL A 43 -8.45 -16.87 -6.58
N HIS A 44 -9.26 -15.82 -6.42
CA HIS A 44 -10.52 -15.77 -7.15
C HIS A 44 -10.17 -15.85 -8.63
N ALA A 45 -10.46 -16.99 -9.25
CA ALA A 45 -10.35 -17.14 -10.68
C ALA A 45 -11.24 -16.09 -11.36
N GLU A 46 -10.98 -15.80 -12.64
CA GLU A 46 -11.95 -15.06 -13.41
C GLU A 46 -13.31 -15.78 -13.31
N PRO A 47 -14.41 -15.05 -13.02
CA PRO A 47 -14.54 -13.59 -13.02
C PRO A 47 -14.62 -12.92 -11.62
N GLU A 48 -14.67 -13.69 -10.53
CA GLU A 48 -14.98 -13.17 -9.19
C GLU A 48 -13.99 -12.10 -8.70
N GLY A 49 -12.69 -12.34 -8.93
CA GLY A 49 -11.64 -11.43 -8.50
C GLY A 49 -11.73 -10.08 -9.20
N LEU A 50 -12.10 -10.09 -10.49
CA LEU A 50 -12.33 -8.87 -11.26
C LEU A 50 -13.51 -8.09 -10.69
N TYR A 51 -14.64 -8.75 -10.39
CA TYR A 51 -15.81 -8.06 -9.83
C TYR A 51 -15.52 -7.45 -8.45
N SER A 52 -14.90 -8.20 -7.54
CA SER A 52 -14.54 -7.68 -6.22
C SER A 52 -13.56 -6.51 -6.32
N HIS A 53 -12.60 -6.57 -7.24
CA HIS A 53 -11.67 -5.47 -7.47
C HIS A 53 -12.37 -4.21 -8.00
N GLN A 54 -13.28 -4.36 -8.97
CA GLN A 54 -14.08 -3.25 -9.50
C GLN A 54 -14.98 -2.61 -8.44
N ILE A 55 -15.64 -3.43 -7.62
CA ILE A 55 -16.45 -2.94 -6.50
C ILE A 55 -15.56 -2.18 -5.50
N GLY A 56 -14.32 -2.63 -5.29
CA GLY A 56 -13.32 -1.93 -4.49
C GLY A 56 -13.04 -0.51 -5.01
N HIS A 57 -12.81 -0.33 -6.31
CA HIS A 57 -12.63 1.00 -6.91
C HIS A 57 -13.87 1.89 -6.73
N ILE A 58 -15.06 1.35 -6.96
CA ILE A 58 -16.33 2.10 -6.78
C ILE A 58 -16.48 2.56 -5.34
N PHE A 59 -16.27 1.65 -4.38
CA PHE A 59 -16.35 1.96 -2.96
C PHE A 59 -15.31 3.03 -2.56
N PHE A 60 -14.09 2.93 -3.09
CA PHE A 60 -13.05 3.91 -2.84
C PHE A 60 -13.42 5.30 -3.39
N ILE A 61 -13.92 5.37 -4.64
CA ILE A 61 -14.38 6.62 -5.26
C ILE A 61 -15.48 7.27 -4.43
N ILE A 62 -16.49 6.50 -4.02
CA ILE A 62 -17.59 6.98 -3.18
C ILE A 62 -17.06 7.50 -1.85
N SER A 63 -16.16 6.75 -1.21
CA SER A 63 -15.55 7.15 0.07
C SER A 63 -14.80 8.49 -0.04
N MET A 64 -14.03 8.68 -1.12
CA MET A 64 -13.34 9.95 -1.38
C MET A 64 -14.32 11.10 -1.64
N ALA A 65 -15.36 10.86 -2.44
CA ALA A 65 -16.37 11.89 -2.75
C ALA A 65 -17.14 12.33 -1.50
N VAL A 66 -17.57 11.37 -0.67
CA VAL A 66 -18.21 11.62 0.62
C VAL A 66 -17.26 12.40 1.54
N PHE A 67 -15.99 12.02 1.60
CA PHE A 67 -15.02 12.72 2.44
C PHE A 67 -14.79 14.17 1.98
N ILE A 68 -14.65 14.39 0.66
CA ILE A 68 -14.57 15.74 0.08
C ILE A 68 -15.81 16.57 0.46
N PHE A 69 -17.01 16.00 0.31
CA PHE A 69 -18.25 16.66 0.69
C PHE A 69 -18.25 17.09 2.16
N TRP A 70 -17.82 16.20 3.06
CA TRP A 70 -17.71 16.51 4.49
C TRP A 70 -16.67 17.61 4.79
N LEU A 71 -15.51 17.58 4.13
CA LEU A 71 -14.49 18.62 4.27
C LEU A 71 -14.99 20.01 3.84
N GLN A 72 -15.83 20.06 2.81
CA GLN A 72 -16.48 21.29 2.37
C GLN A 72 -17.57 21.72 3.35
N LYS A 73 -18.45 20.81 3.76
CA LYS A 73 -19.57 21.10 4.66
C LYS A 73 -19.11 21.62 6.02
N THR A 74 -18.02 21.08 6.54
CA THR A 74 -17.40 21.48 7.83
C THR A 74 -16.44 22.66 7.70
N ARG A 75 -16.20 23.18 6.48
CA ARG A 75 -15.21 24.21 6.18
C ARG A 75 -13.78 23.84 6.60
N PHE A 76 -13.49 22.58 6.86
CA PHE A 76 -12.13 22.14 7.19
C PHE A 76 -11.15 22.39 6.06
N ALA A 77 -11.61 22.30 4.81
CA ALA A 77 -10.81 22.60 3.62
C ALA A 77 -10.22 24.03 3.58
N GLU A 78 -10.71 24.97 4.40
CA GLU A 78 -10.10 26.31 4.54
C GLU A 78 -8.70 26.24 5.19
N LYS A 79 -8.47 25.24 6.05
CA LYS A 79 -7.15 25.01 6.65
C LYS A 79 -6.24 24.29 5.65
N ARG A 80 -5.03 24.81 5.46
CA ARG A 80 -4.07 24.31 4.46
C ARG A 80 -3.84 22.79 4.50
N GLY A 81 -3.79 22.16 5.68
CA GLY A 81 -3.60 20.71 5.82
C GLY A 81 -4.75 19.90 5.22
N TRP A 82 -5.99 20.25 5.57
CA TRP A 82 -7.19 19.61 5.02
C TRP A 82 -7.36 19.89 3.53
N ARG A 83 -6.94 21.06 3.02
CA ARG A 83 -6.95 21.35 1.59
C ARG A 83 -6.06 20.39 0.78
N TYR A 84 -4.88 20.05 1.30
CA TYR A 84 -4.02 19.06 0.64
C TYR A 84 -4.64 17.67 0.66
N ILE A 85 -5.30 17.28 1.75
CA ILE A 85 -6.04 16.01 1.81
C ILE A 85 -7.20 16.02 0.80
N GLN A 86 -7.93 17.12 0.67
CA GLN A 86 -9.00 17.25 -0.32
C GLN A 86 -8.47 17.09 -1.76
N VAL A 87 -7.36 17.74 -2.10
CA VAL A 87 -6.70 17.59 -3.40
C VAL A 87 -6.26 16.14 -3.63
N SER A 88 -5.69 15.50 -2.61
CA SER A 88 -5.35 14.07 -2.67
C SER A 88 -6.56 13.19 -3.00
N CYS A 89 -7.71 13.42 -2.34
CA CYS A 89 -8.94 12.70 -2.63
C CYS A 89 -9.40 12.86 -4.08
N VAL A 90 -9.33 14.08 -4.63
CA VAL A 90 -9.68 14.33 -6.04
C VAL A 90 -8.75 13.56 -6.98
N ILE A 91 -7.44 13.60 -6.75
CA ILE A 91 -6.47 12.86 -7.59
C ILE A 91 -6.69 11.35 -7.45
N PHE A 92 -6.98 10.84 -6.25
CA PHE A 92 -7.29 9.43 -6.07
C PHE A 92 -8.58 9.00 -6.79
N ILE A 93 -9.59 9.88 -6.88
CA ILE A 93 -10.79 9.60 -7.69
C ILE A 93 -10.39 9.46 -9.18
N LEU A 94 -9.58 10.37 -9.70
CA LEU A 94 -9.09 10.29 -11.08
C LEU A 94 -8.27 9.02 -11.34
N TRP A 95 -7.38 8.66 -10.41
CA TRP A 95 -6.64 7.40 -10.48
C TRP A 95 -7.56 6.19 -10.51
N ASN A 96 -8.54 6.10 -9.59
CA ASN A 96 -9.46 4.95 -9.54
C ASN A 96 -10.34 4.84 -10.80
N LEU A 97 -10.81 5.97 -11.35
CA LEU A 97 -11.54 5.98 -12.61
C LEU A 97 -10.67 5.46 -13.76
N GLY A 98 -9.40 5.88 -13.79
CA GLY A 98 -8.41 5.40 -14.76
C GLY A 98 -8.14 3.90 -14.63
N ALA A 99 -7.88 3.42 -13.42
CA ALA A 99 -7.64 1.99 -13.13
C ALA A 99 -8.85 1.13 -13.52
N MET A 100 -10.06 1.53 -13.11
CA MET A 100 -11.31 0.87 -13.49
C MET A 100 -11.49 0.80 -15.01
N ALA A 101 -11.25 1.91 -15.73
CA ALA A 101 -11.30 1.92 -17.19
C ALA A 101 -10.24 1.00 -17.81
N GLY A 102 -9.01 1.00 -17.28
CA GLY A 102 -7.93 0.13 -17.74
C GLY A 102 -8.27 -1.36 -17.58
N HIS A 103 -8.86 -1.74 -16.46
CA HIS A 103 -9.35 -3.10 -16.25
C HIS A 103 -10.53 -3.48 -17.15
N MET A 104 -11.46 -2.55 -17.39
CA MET A 104 -12.57 -2.76 -18.32
C MET A 104 -12.10 -2.90 -19.78
N MET A 105 -11.02 -2.21 -20.15
CA MET A 105 -10.38 -2.40 -21.46
C MET A 105 -9.67 -3.75 -21.53
N GLU A 106 -8.91 -4.11 -20.50
CA GLU A 106 -8.18 -5.38 -20.44
C GLU A 106 -9.12 -6.59 -20.50
N SER A 107 -10.27 -6.55 -19.84
CA SER A 107 -11.26 -7.64 -19.86
C SER A 107 -11.90 -7.88 -21.23
N ARG A 108 -11.71 -6.96 -22.18
CA ARG A 108 -12.16 -7.10 -23.57
C ARG A 108 -11.05 -7.56 -24.52
N LEU A 109 -9.80 -7.61 -24.04
CA LEU A 109 -8.67 -8.09 -24.82
C LEU A 109 -8.63 -9.61 -24.77
N THR A 110 -8.40 -10.22 -25.92
CA THR A 110 -8.15 -11.65 -26.06
C THR A 110 -6.69 -11.96 -25.74
N GLU A 111 -6.40 -13.20 -25.35
CA GLU A 111 -5.03 -13.62 -25.03
C GLU A 111 -4.04 -13.41 -26.19
N ASP A 112 -4.51 -13.44 -27.44
CA ASP A 112 -3.66 -13.20 -28.62
C ASP A 112 -3.29 -11.71 -28.83
N ALA A 113 -3.89 -10.80 -28.07
CA ALA A 113 -3.46 -9.40 -27.95
C ALA A 113 -2.18 -9.26 -27.11
N PHE A 114 -1.72 -10.34 -26.46
CA PHE A 114 -0.50 -10.36 -25.66
C PHE A 114 0.53 -11.37 -26.21
N VAL A 115 1.80 -10.98 -26.19
CA VAL A 115 2.94 -11.88 -26.46
C VAL A 115 3.73 -12.05 -25.17
N ARG A 116 4.07 -13.31 -24.84
CA ARG A 116 4.87 -13.62 -23.67
C ARG A 116 6.32 -13.19 -23.91
N ILE A 117 6.87 -12.41 -22.99
CA ILE A 117 8.26 -11.96 -22.99
C ILE A 117 8.95 -12.49 -21.72
N SER A 118 10.29 -12.43 -21.67
CA SER A 118 11.08 -12.98 -20.55
C SER A 118 10.67 -12.43 -19.17
N SER A 119 10.17 -11.19 -19.11
CA SER A 119 9.74 -10.52 -17.87
C SER A 119 8.23 -10.37 -17.71
N GLY A 120 7.40 -11.05 -18.51
CA GLY A 120 5.94 -10.94 -18.42
C GLY A 120 5.21 -11.09 -19.76
N ARG A 121 4.29 -10.17 -20.03
CA ARG A 121 3.53 -10.10 -21.29
C ARG A 121 3.61 -8.69 -21.89
N ALA A 122 3.70 -8.59 -23.21
CA ALA A 122 3.71 -7.34 -23.96
C ALA A 122 2.44 -7.24 -24.81
N LEU A 123 1.84 -6.06 -24.88
CA LEU A 123 0.66 -5.79 -25.69
C LEU A 123 1.04 -5.68 -27.17
N VAL A 124 0.29 -6.36 -28.05
CA VAL A 124 0.43 -6.27 -29.51
C VAL A 124 -0.39 -5.09 -30.00
N LEU A 125 0.28 -4.02 -30.44
CA LEU A 125 -0.39 -2.75 -30.82
C LEU A 125 -1.39 -2.94 -31.96
N GLU A 126 -1.05 -3.75 -32.97
CA GLU A 126 -1.89 -3.96 -34.17
C GLU A 126 -3.21 -4.68 -33.86
N LYS A 127 -3.25 -5.46 -32.76
CA LYS A 127 -4.41 -6.24 -32.36
C LYS A 127 -5.28 -5.56 -31.31
N THR A 128 -4.84 -4.39 -30.83
CA THR A 128 -5.47 -3.70 -29.71
C THR A 128 -6.16 -2.44 -30.19
N VAL A 129 -7.44 -2.26 -29.84
CA VAL A 129 -8.13 -0.99 -30.05
C VAL A 129 -7.63 0.03 -29.03
N ALA A 130 -7.13 1.17 -29.50
CA ALA A 130 -6.59 2.26 -28.68
C ALA A 130 -5.45 1.84 -27.72
N PRO A 131 -4.33 1.28 -28.23
CA PRO A 131 -3.24 0.75 -27.40
C PRO A 131 -2.58 1.83 -26.53
N TYR A 132 -2.47 3.06 -27.02
CA TYR A 132 -1.91 4.17 -26.25
C TYR A 132 -2.80 4.56 -25.07
N LEU A 133 -4.13 4.49 -25.23
CA LEU A 133 -5.06 4.72 -24.12
C LEU A 133 -4.95 3.60 -23.09
N PHE A 134 -4.86 2.35 -23.53
CA PHE A 134 -4.61 1.21 -22.65
C PHE A 134 -3.33 1.41 -21.82
N TYR A 135 -2.21 1.75 -22.48
CA TYR A 135 -0.96 2.03 -21.77
C TYR A 135 -1.07 3.21 -20.80
N PHE A 136 -1.72 4.30 -21.22
CA PHE A 136 -1.93 5.46 -20.35
C PHE A 136 -2.73 5.10 -19.08
N LEU A 137 -3.80 4.30 -19.22
CA LEU A 137 -4.61 3.85 -18.08
C LEU A 137 -3.87 2.87 -17.17
N LYS A 138 -2.84 2.18 -17.68
CA LYS A 138 -1.94 1.31 -16.92
C LYS A 138 -0.80 2.04 -16.22
N LEU A 139 -0.64 3.36 -16.43
CA LEU A 139 0.35 4.16 -15.71
C LEU A 139 -0.15 4.55 -14.31
N ASP A 140 -0.25 3.57 -13.41
CA ASP A 140 -0.75 3.78 -12.04
C ASP A 140 -0.05 4.92 -11.29
N HIS A 141 1.26 5.03 -11.48
CA HIS A 141 2.09 6.01 -10.81
C HIS A 141 1.75 7.47 -11.16
N LEU A 142 1.15 7.71 -12.33
CA LEU A 142 0.88 9.05 -12.83
C LEU A 142 -0.04 9.84 -11.90
N PHE A 143 -1.05 9.19 -11.32
CA PHE A 143 -2.00 9.82 -10.41
C PHE A 143 -1.84 9.33 -8.97
N ALA A 144 -1.54 8.05 -8.75
CA ALA A 144 -1.43 7.50 -7.39
C ALA A 144 -0.30 8.15 -6.58
N VAL A 145 0.87 8.36 -7.20
CA VAL A 145 2.03 8.96 -6.49
C VAL A 145 1.77 10.42 -6.12
N PRO A 146 1.32 11.30 -7.03
CA PRO A 146 0.92 12.65 -6.64
C PRO A 146 -0.16 12.67 -5.53
N ALA A 147 -1.17 11.79 -5.61
CA ALA A 147 -2.20 11.71 -4.59
C ALA A 147 -1.61 11.38 -3.21
N MET A 148 -0.69 10.42 -3.12
CA MET A 148 0.02 10.07 -1.89
C MET A 148 0.89 11.22 -1.36
N VAL A 149 1.57 11.95 -2.25
CA VAL A 149 2.36 13.14 -1.86
C VAL A 149 1.46 14.20 -1.22
N PHE A 150 0.34 14.54 -1.87
CA PHE A 150 -0.61 15.50 -1.32
C PHE A 150 -1.21 15.04 0.02
N PHE A 151 -1.52 13.75 0.14
CA PHE A 151 -1.99 13.17 1.41
C PHE A 151 -0.97 13.38 2.52
N LEU A 152 0.29 13.00 2.28
CA LEU A 152 1.38 13.12 3.25
C LEU A 152 1.65 14.58 3.64
N LEU A 153 1.65 15.49 2.67
CA LEU A 153 1.77 16.93 2.94
C LEU A 153 0.63 17.45 3.81
N GLY A 154 -0.60 16.98 3.55
CA GLY A 154 -1.78 17.30 4.35
C GLY A 154 -1.68 16.85 5.79
N VAL A 155 -1.38 15.56 6.01
CA VAL A 155 -1.20 14.98 7.34
C VAL A 155 -0.08 15.67 8.11
N ASN A 156 1.08 15.88 7.48
CA ASN A 156 2.21 16.57 8.10
C ASN A 156 1.86 18.00 8.50
N ARG A 157 1.06 18.70 7.69
CA ARG A 157 0.64 20.07 8.00
C ARG A 157 -0.36 20.10 9.16
N LEU A 158 -1.25 19.11 9.26
CA LEU A 158 -2.16 18.99 10.41
C LEU A 158 -1.38 18.70 11.70
N ARG A 159 -0.42 17.77 11.66
CA ARG A 159 0.46 17.46 12.80
C ARG A 159 1.19 18.72 13.33
N LYS A 160 1.85 19.46 12.44
CA LYS A 160 2.57 20.70 12.82
C LYS A 160 1.64 21.78 13.40
N ALA A 161 0.39 21.85 12.93
CA ALA A 161 -0.60 22.78 13.47
C ALA A 161 -1.11 22.36 14.85
N ASP A 162 -0.97 21.09 15.22
CA ASP A 162 -1.33 20.57 16.54
C ASP A 162 -0.20 20.79 17.55
N GLU A 163 1.04 20.49 17.18
CA GLU A 163 2.25 20.75 17.99
C GLU A 163 2.44 22.24 18.34
N GLY A 164 1.98 23.16 17.49
CA GLY A 164 2.02 24.60 17.78
C GLY A 164 0.91 25.10 18.71
N ARG A 165 0.01 24.23 19.18
CA ARG A 165 -1.10 24.55 20.09
C ARG A 165 -0.93 23.96 21.50
N SER A 166 0.02 23.04 21.69
CA SER A 166 0.45 22.51 23.00
C SER A 166 1.53 23.37 23.62
#